data_AF-A0A9D5Z5T1-F1
#
_entry.id   AF-A0A9D5Z5T1-F1
#
_cell.length_a   1.000
_cell.length_b   1.000
_cell.length_c   1.000
_cell.angle_alpha   90.00
_cell.angle_beta   90.00
_cell.angle_gamma   90.00
#
_symmetry.space_group_name_H-M   'P 1'
#
loop_
_entity.id
_entity.type
_entity.pdbx_description
1 polymer ?
#
loop_
_entity_poly.entity_id
_entity_poly.type
_entity_poly.pdbx_seq_one_letter_code
_entity_poly.pdbx_strand_id
1 'polypeptide(L)'
;MKIGVPGLRTIRRIYAGFFLFLFLFLLWRSDFAHLQGYAVGLFLELDPLTALAAALTSATLYRGLALALLVIVLTLFLGRFFCSWVCPLGILNQISSHLFTSTRAADDYKQNRYHPLFRVKYYLLAGLLVMALLGVLQIGLLDPIALLTRSFVTGVWPALQWQGAEFYLSQPYFLGGAAIAALLLAILLANRFMTRFWCRVLCPLGALLGLLSWRPLLRIRRDVDRCTDCFKCLRYCQGGCDPNGALRVSECHLCMNCLEQCPEGALHFGLPQPRSALGKALDVSRRRLVESALVAAAFVPLLRSSYSVAGTPHPAMIRPPGSLPEEPFLGRCIKCAACMRVCPTNVLQPALLEGGVEALWTPILVNRLGYCAHHCVLCGHVCPTGAIRPLTVPEKIGDNRPNGKQEAIKLGTAFFDHGRCLPWAMHTPCIVCEEVCPTAPKAIWYKKVELQDRQGQKMAIKQPYVEPSLCIGCGICENKCPVADQAAIRVTSVGESRSLNNTMILNNSPRIGA
;
A
#
# COMPACT_ATOMS: atom_id res chain seq x y z
N MET A 1 24.91 -37.89 4.15
CA MET A 1 23.60 -37.97 3.46
C MET A 1 23.62 -36.99 2.28
N LYS A 2 23.90 -37.47 1.06
CA LYS A 2 23.87 -36.63 -0.16
C LYS A 2 22.40 -36.40 -0.52
N ILE A 3 21.82 -35.28 -0.11
CA ILE A 3 20.52 -34.83 -0.62
C ILE A 3 20.78 -34.21 -2.00
N GLY A 4 21.18 -35.05 -2.95
CA GLY A 4 21.10 -34.73 -4.38
C GLY A 4 19.71 -35.12 -4.84
N VAL A 5 18.70 -34.31 -4.52
CA VAL A 5 17.32 -34.58 -4.91
C VAL A 5 17.08 -33.92 -6.27
N PRO A 6 17.07 -34.66 -7.39
CA PRO A 6 16.46 -34.17 -8.62
C PRO A 6 15.00 -33.78 -8.28
N GLY A 7 14.65 -32.51 -8.48
CA GLY A 7 13.29 -32.01 -8.24
C GLY A 7 13.15 -30.81 -7.30
N LEU A 8 14.21 -30.33 -6.66
CA LEU A 8 14.16 -29.14 -5.78
C LEU A 8 13.62 -27.89 -6.50
N ARG A 9 13.97 -27.68 -7.77
CA ARG A 9 13.44 -26.60 -8.61
C ARG A 9 11.98 -26.82 -8.97
N THR A 10 11.56 -28.06 -9.18
CA THR A 10 10.16 -28.41 -9.45
C THR A 10 9.32 -28.11 -8.21
N ILE A 11 9.75 -28.58 -7.03
CA ILE A 11 9.12 -28.26 -5.75
C ILE A 11 9.02 -26.74 -5.59
N ARG A 12 10.13 -26.01 -5.75
CA ARG A 12 10.12 -24.54 -5.66
C ARG A 12 9.14 -23.89 -6.64
N ARG A 13 9.06 -24.38 -7.89
CA ARG A 13 8.12 -23.85 -8.90
C ARG A 13 6.68 -24.11 -8.51
N ILE A 14 6.36 -25.28 -7.95
CA ILE A 14 5.03 -25.62 -7.44
C ILE A 14 4.68 -24.66 -6.29
N TYR A 15 5.56 -24.47 -5.31
CA TYR A 15 5.36 -23.53 -4.20
C TYR A 15 5.19 -22.08 -4.69
N ALA A 16 6.04 -21.64 -5.61
CA ALA A 16 5.93 -20.29 -6.19
C ALA A 16 4.61 -20.11 -6.96
N GLY A 17 4.18 -21.10 -7.74
CA GLY A 17 2.89 -21.09 -8.43
C GLY A 17 1.74 -21.03 -7.44
N PHE A 18 1.79 -21.84 -6.38
CA PHE A 18 0.79 -21.85 -5.32
C PHE A 18 0.68 -20.50 -4.61
N PHE A 19 1.79 -19.90 -4.17
CA PHE A 19 1.73 -18.61 -3.45
C PHE A 19 1.34 -17.44 -4.36
N LEU A 20 1.74 -17.45 -5.64
CA LEU A 20 1.27 -16.45 -6.60
C LEU A 20 -0.24 -16.59 -6.84
N PHE A 21 -0.72 -17.83 -7.04
CA PHE A 21 -2.14 -18.10 -7.15
C PHE A 21 -2.90 -17.68 -5.89
N LEU A 22 -2.41 -18.04 -4.71
CA LEU A 22 -3.01 -17.66 -3.43
C LEU A 22 -3.10 -16.14 -3.28
N PHE A 23 -2.05 -15.40 -3.65
CA PHE A 23 -2.06 -13.95 -3.64
C PHE A 23 -3.15 -13.37 -4.56
N LEU A 24 -3.20 -13.83 -5.82
CA LEU A 24 -4.21 -13.37 -6.78
C LEU A 24 -5.63 -13.77 -6.36
N PHE A 25 -5.80 -14.95 -5.79
CA PHE A 25 -7.07 -15.46 -5.29
C PHE A 25 -7.57 -14.66 -4.09
N LEU A 26 -6.73 -14.43 -3.06
CA LEU A 26 -7.09 -13.64 -1.89
C LEU A 26 -7.43 -12.20 -2.27
N LEU A 27 -6.68 -11.63 -3.21
CA LEU A 27 -6.89 -10.26 -3.65
C LEU A 27 -8.09 -10.13 -4.61
N TRP A 28 -8.44 -11.17 -5.37
CA TRP A 28 -9.72 -11.23 -6.07
C TRP A 28 -10.89 -11.33 -5.08
N ARG A 29 -10.80 -12.23 -4.08
CA ARG A 29 -11.82 -12.43 -3.02
C ARG A 29 -11.96 -11.27 -2.04
N SER A 30 -11.06 -10.30 -2.08
CA SER A 30 -11.14 -9.07 -1.29
C SER A 30 -12.22 -8.09 -1.75
N ASP A 31 -13.05 -8.49 -2.73
CA ASP A 31 -14.21 -7.71 -3.15
C ASP A 31 -15.28 -7.60 -2.06
N PHE A 32 -16.04 -6.50 -2.12
CA PHE A 32 -17.20 -6.26 -1.27
C PHE A 32 -18.14 -7.47 -1.19
N ALA A 33 -18.42 -8.12 -2.32
CA ALA A 33 -19.38 -9.22 -2.38
C ALA A 33 -18.91 -10.50 -1.67
N HIS A 34 -17.61 -10.65 -1.38
CA HIS A 34 -16.99 -11.94 -1.02
C HIS A 34 -16.14 -11.92 0.25
N LEU A 35 -16.20 -10.83 1.04
CA LEU A 35 -15.56 -10.70 2.35
C LEU A 35 -16.23 -11.58 3.42
N GLN A 36 -16.12 -12.90 3.26
CA GLN A 36 -16.61 -13.92 4.19
C GLN A 36 -15.51 -14.36 5.17
N GLY A 37 -14.76 -13.41 5.75
CA GLY A 37 -13.73 -13.72 6.76
C GLY A 37 -12.40 -14.27 6.23
N TYR A 38 -12.12 -14.14 4.93
CA TYR A 38 -10.82 -14.50 4.36
C TYR A 38 -9.70 -13.58 4.91
N ALA A 39 -8.52 -14.14 5.15
CA ALA A 39 -7.32 -13.41 5.57
C ALA A 39 -6.69 -12.62 4.39
N VAL A 40 -7.44 -11.65 3.86
CA VAL A 40 -7.04 -10.79 2.73
C VAL A 40 -5.73 -10.04 3.04
N GLY A 41 -5.48 -9.72 4.31
CA GLY A 41 -4.27 -9.08 4.80
C GLY A 41 -3.05 -9.99 4.90
N LEU A 42 -3.17 -11.32 4.70
CA LEU A 42 -2.13 -12.30 5.04
C LEU A 42 -0.75 -11.96 4.49
N PHE A 43 -0.63 -11.62 3.20
CA PHE A 43 0.66 -11.29 2.60
C PHE A 43 1.25 -9.97 3.13
N LEU A 44 0.39 -9.00 3.46
CA LEU A 44 0.81 -7.72 4.03
C LEU A 44 1.22 -7.87 5.50
N GLU A 45 0.57 -8.77 6.24
CA GLU A 45 0.89 -9.10 7.64
C GLU A 45 2.14 -9.97 7.80
N LEU A 46 2.45 -10.79 6.79
CA LEU A 46 3.70 -11.58 6.72
C LEU A 46 4.94 -10.74 6.43
N ASP A 47 4.80 -9.47 6.07
CA ASP A 47 5.91 -8.63 5.66
C ASP A 47 6.70 -8.06 6.86
N PRO A 48 7.95 -8.50 7.10
CA PRO A 48 8.77 -7.98 8.19
C PRO A 48 9.23 -6.55 7.98
N LEU A 49 9.24 -6.03 6.75
CA LEU A 49 9.62 -4.66 6.52
C LEU A 49 8.55 -3.70 7.04
N THR A 50 7.28 -3.92 6.70
CA THR A 50 6.17 -3.11 7.23
C THR A 50 6.03 -3.28 8.75
N ALA A 51 6.26 -4.48 9.29
CA ALA A 51 6.28 -4.72 10.74
C ALA A 51 7.32 -3.88 11.48
N LEU A 52 8.56 -3.93 11.02
CA LEU A 52 9.63 -3.13 11.59
C LEU A 52 9.34 -1.64 11.43
N ALA A 53 8.94 -1.20 10.24
CA ALA A 53 8.67 0.20 9.95
C ALA A 53 7.58 0.79 10.84
N ALA A 54 6.44 0.10 10.94
CA ALA A 54 5.30 0.52 11.76
C ALA A 54 5.65 0.54 13.25
N ALA A 55 6.47 -0.41 13.72
CA ALA A 55 6.96 -0.42 15.09
C ALA A 55 7.88 0.79 15.38
N LEU A 56 8.74 1.16 14.43
CA LEU A 56 9.64 2.30 14.57
C LEU A 56 8.90 3.65 14.56
N THR A 57 7.90 3.82 13.69
CA THR A 57 7.13 5.07 13.60
C THR A 57 6.14 5.25 14.73
N SER A 58 5.41 4.19 15.10
CA SER A 58 4.26 4.30 16.00
C SER A 58 4.50 3.77 17.41
N ALA A 59 5.70 3.23 17.69
CA ALA A 59 6.05 2.55 18.94
C ALA A 59 5.07 1.44 19.37
N THR A 60 4.24 0.96 18.44
CA THR A 60 3.19 -0.04 18.67
C THR A 60 3.24 -1.10 17.58
N LEU A 61 3.01 -2.35 17.95
CA LEU A 61 2.91 -3.46 17.01
C LEU A 61 1.46 -3.94 16.92
N TYR A 62 0.83 -3.81 15.76
CA TYR A 62 -0.51 -4.33 15.53
C TYR A 62 -0.49 -5.86 15.48
N ARG A 63 -1.51 -6.51 16.06
CA ARG A 63 -1.55 -7.96 16.31
C ARG A 63 -1.32 -8.80 15.04
N GLY A 64 -1.78 -8.35 13.88
CA GLY A 64 -1.59 -9.04 12.60
C GLY A 64 -0.11 -9.16 12.19
N LEU A 65 0.73 -8.18 12.53
CA LEU A 65 2.14 -8.17 12.15
C LEU A 65 3.01 -9.13 12.98
N ALA A 66 2.42 -9.86 13.94
CA ALA A 66 3.09 -10.97 14.60
C ALA A 66 3.48 -12.09 13.60
N LEU A 67 2.74 -12.25 12.50
CA LEU A 67 3.06 -13.23 11.46
C LEU A 67 4.40 -12.94 10.77
N ALA A 68 4.85 -11.69 10.74
CA ALA A 68 6.17 -11.35 10.22
C ALA A 68 7.32 -11.97 11.02
N LEU A 69 7.13 -12.26 12.33
CA LEU A 69 8.12 -12.94 13.15
C LEU A 69 8.44 -14.34 12.61
N LEU A 70 7.44 -15.04 12.07
CA LEU A 70 7.65 -16.35 11.44
C LEU A 70 8.64 -16.23 10.27
N VAL A 71 8.47 -15.22 9.42
CA VAL A 71 9.36 -14.98 8.27
C VAL A 71 10.76 -14.60 8.75
N ILE A 72 10.88 -13.77 9.80
CA ILE A 72 12.17 -13.41 10.40
C ILE A 72 12.89 -14.65 10.91
N VAL A 73 12.23 -15.47 11.74
CA VAL A 73 12.80 -16.69 12.32
C VAL A 73 13.26 -17.63 11.19
N LEU A 74 12.39 -17.94 10.23
CA LEU A 74 12.77 -18.81 9.10
C LEU A 74 13.92 -18.23 8.27
N THR A 75 14.00 -16.90 8.14
CA THR A 75 15.10 -16.23 7.42
C THR A 75 16.43 -16.34 8.15
N LEU A 76 16.44 -16.32 9.48
CA LEU A 76 17.65 -16.54 10.28
C LEU A 76 18.19 -17.97 10.10
N PHE A 77 17.31 -18.97 9.91
CA PHE A 77 17.73 -20.37 9.74
C PHE A 77 18.08 -20.73 8.29
N LEU A 78 17.21 -20.39 7.33
CA LEU A 78 17.28 -20.84 5.93
C LEU A 78 17.95 -19.82 5.01
N GLY A 79 18.06 -18.57 5.45
CA GLY A 79 18.46 -17.42 4.64
C GLY A 79 17.28 -16.74 3.93
N ARG A 80 17.54 -15.93 2.90
CA ARG A 80 16.53 -15.14 2.17
C ARG A 80 15.64 -16.01 1.23
N PHE A 81 14.93 -16.98 1.78
CA PHE A 81 14.06 -17.89 1.03
C PHE A 81 12.79 -17.20 0.51
N PHE A 82 12.24 -16.26 1.28
CA PHE A 82 10.97 -15.59 0.99
C PHE A 82 10.89 -15.04 -0.44
N CYS A 83 11.96 -14.42 -0.95
CA CYS A 83 11.98 -13.78 -2.27
C CYS A 83 11.82 -14.74 -3.46
N SER A 84 12.09 -16.05 -3.31
CA SER A 84 11.98 -17.02 -4.41
C SER A 84 10.90 -18.08 -4.21
N TRP A 85 10.35 -18.19 -3.00
CA TRP A 85 9.40 -19.23 -2.62
C TRP A 85 8.01 -18.67 -2.32
N VAL A 86 7.91 -17.45 -1.77
CA VAL A 86 6.64 -16.91 -1.23
C VAL A 86 6.27 -15.56 -1.86
N CYS A 87 7.22 -14.63 -1.98
CA CYS A 87 6.97 -13.25 -2.41
C CYS A 87 6.40 -13.17 -3.84
N PRO A 88 5.15 -12.70 -4.03
CA PRO A 88 4.50 -12.66 -5.34
C PRO A 88 5.25 -11.77 -6.34
N LEU A 89 5.73 -10.59 -5.94
CA LEU A 89 6.50 -9.72 -6.82
C LEU A 89 7.86 -10.34 -7.21
N GLY A 90 8.49 -11.09 -6.30
CA GLY A 90 9.71 -11.84 -6.59
C GLY A 90 9.50 -12.96 -7.61
N ILE A 91 8.34 -13.61 -7.57
CA ILE A 91 7.91 -14.64 -8.51
C ILE A 91 7.61 -14.03 -9.88
N LEU A 92 6.88 -12.91 -9.94
CA LEU A 92 6.61 -12.17 -11.18
C LEU A 92 7.91 -11.71 -11.86
N ASN A 93 8.85 -11.18 -11.09
CA ASN A 93 10.18 -10.82 -11.61
C ASN A 93 10.95 -12.05 -12.13
N GLN A 94 10.76 -13.23 -11.54
CA GLN A 94 11.36 -14.46 -12.06
C GLN A 94 10.75 -14.89 -13.39
N ILE A 95 9.42 -14.84 -13.50
CA ILE A 95 8.69 -15.17 -14.73
C ILE A 95 9.10 -14.21 -15.84
N SER A 96 9.09 -12.91 -15.54
CA SER A 96 9.54 -11.86 -16.46
C SER A 96 11.00 -12.04 -16.88
N SER A 97 11.89 -12.35 -15.93
CA SER A 97 13.29 -12.67 -16.26
C SER A 97 13.38 -13.86 -17.20
N HIS A 98 12.63 -14.93 -16.97
CA HIS A 98 12.68 -16.12 -17.82
C HIS A 98 12.28 -15.79 -19.27
N LEU A 99 11.25 -14.97 -19.45
CA LEU A 99 10.77 -14.51 -20.75
C LEU A 99 11.84 -13.70 -21.53
N PHE A 100 12.62 -12.87 -20.84
CA PHE A 100 13.66 -12.04 -21.48
C PHE A 100 15.04 -12.70 -21.53
N THR A 101 15.28 -13.78 -20.77
CA THR A 101 16.57 -14.49 -20.74
C THR A 101 16.63 -15.61 -21.79
N SER A 102 15.49 -16.13 -22.25
CA SER A 102 15.44 -17.18 -23.28
C SER A 102 16.00 -16.74 -24.64
N THR A 103 16.07 -15.43 -24.88
CA THR A 103 16.57 -14.83 -26.13
C THR A 103 18.03 -14.39 -26.07
N ARG A 104 18.78 -14.73 -25.00
CA ARG A 104 20.13 -14.20 -24.76
C ARG A 104 21.26 -15.18 -25.09
N ALA A 105 22.40 -14.62 -25.51
CA ALA A 105 23.62 -15.33 -25.86
C ALA A 105 24.26 -16.11 -24.69
N ALA A 106 25.14 -17.06 -25.00
CA ALA A 106 25.74 -17.99 -24.03
C ALA A 106 26.66 -17.33 -22.98
N ASP A 107 27.26 -16.18 -23.27
CA ASP A 107 28.17 -15.43 -22.37
C ASP A 107 27.47 -14.59 -21.29
N ASP A 108 26.14 -14.74 -21.14
CA ASP A 108 25.30 -13.97 -20.22
C ASP A 108 25.60 -14.23 -18.72
N TYR A 109 26.52 -15.14 -18.39
CA TYR A 109 26.89 -15.40 -16.99
C TYR A 109 27.49 -14.16 -16.30
N LYS A 110 28.14 -13.27 -17.06
CA LYS A 110 28.72 -12.01 -16.52
C LYS A 110 27.63 -11.09 -15.94
N GLN A 111 26.44 -11.07 -16.53
CA GLN A 111 25.32 -10.26 -16.04
C GLN A 111 24.72 -10.80 -14.73
N ASN A 112 24.92 -12.09 -14.46
CA ASN A 112 24.51 -12.74 -13.22
C ASN A 112 25.61 -12.79 -12.15
N ARG A 113 26.77 -12.15 -12.41
CA ARG A 113 27.78 -11.87 -11.41
C ARG A 113 27.33 -10.74 -10.48
N TYR A 114 27.89 -10.71 -9.28
CA TYR A 114 27.71 -9.61 -8.36
C TYR A 114 28.11 -8.27 -8.98
N HIS A 115 27.21 -7.28 -8.93
CA HIS A 115 27.49 -5.90 -9.27
C HIS A 115 27.46 -4.99 -8.02
N PRO A 116 28.34 -3.98 -7.91
CA PRO A 116 28.29 -2.99 -6.83
C PRO A 116 26.95 -2.25 -6.71
N LEU A 117 26.19 -2.17 -7.82
CA LEU A 117 24.85 -1.58 -7.86
C LEU A 117 23.87 -2.29 -6.90
N PHE A 118 24.09 -3.56 -6.57
CA PHE A 118 23.23 -4.30 -5.61
C PHE A 118 23.33 -3.74 -4.19
N ARG A 119 24.32 -2.88 -3.90
CA ARG A 119 24.42 -2.18 -2.62
C ARG A 119 23.33 -1.11 -2.44
N VAL A 120 22.72 -0.62 -3.53
CA VAL A 120 21.73 0.47 -3.51
C VAL A 120 20.53 0.14 -2.61
N LYS A 121 19.98 -1.07 -2.67
CA LYS A 121 18.85 -1.48 -1.80
C LYS A 121 19.16 -1.35 -0.30
N TYR A 122 20.42 -1.50 0.12
CA TYR A 122 20.81 -1.35 1.53
C TYR A 122 20.85 0.12 1.94
N TYR A 123 21.31 1.00 1.05
CA TYR A 123 21.26 2.45 1.28
C TYR A 123 19.82 2.98 1.24
N LEU A 124 18.99 2.47 0.32
CA LEU A 124 17.55 2.76 0.30
C LEU A 124 16.88 2.30 1.59
N LEU A 125 17.14 1.08 2.05
CA LEU A 125 16.62 0.58 3.33
C LEU A 125 17.06 1.48 4.49
N ALA A 126 18.35 1.83 4.57
CA ALA A 126 18.87 2.69 5.64
C ALA A 126 18.16 4.05 5.66
N GLY A 127 18.03 4.71 4.51
CA GLY A 127 17.32 5.99 4.42
C GLY A 127 15.84 5.87 4.79
N LEU A 128 15.16 4.82 4.33
CA LEU A 128 13.76 4.55 4.65
C LEU A 128 13.53 4.29 6.15
N LEU A 129 14.43 3.55 6.81
CA LEU A 129 14.36 3.31 8.26
C LEU A 129 14.65 4.58 9.07
N VAL A 130 15.56 5.43 8.61
CA VAL A 130 15.81 6.74 9.25
C VAL A 130 14.59 7.65 9.13
N MET A 131 13.95 7.71 7.96
CA MET A 131 12.68 8.45 7.82
C MET A 131 11.60 7.88 8.75
N ALA A 132 11.49 6.56 8.86
CA ALA A 132 10.55 5.91 9.78
C ALA A 132 10.85 6.26 11.25
N LEU A 133 12.12 6.27 11.67
CA LEU A 133 12.53 6.70 13.02
C LEU A 133 12.18 8.16 13.31
N LEU A 134 12.18 9.01 12.30
CA LEU A 134 11.78 10.42 12.40
C LEU A 134 10.26 10.63 12.25
N GLY A 135 9.48 9.55 12.21
CA GLY A 135 8.01 9.58 12.15
C GLY A 135 7.41 9.72 10.75
N VAL A 136 8.17 9.46 9.68
CA VAL A 136 7.70 9.56 8.29
C VAL A 136 7.73 8.18 7.60
N LEU A 137 6.56 7.60 7.36
CA LEU A 137 6.44 6.25 6.80
C LEU A 137 6.35 6.24 5.27
N GLN A 138 7.49 6.24 4.57
CA GLN A 138 7.54 6.10 3.09
C GLN A 138 7.83 4.69 2.58
N ILE A 139 8.04 3.73 3.49
CA ILE A 139 8.38 2.35 3.17
C ILE A 139 7.34 1.69 2.26
N GLY A 140 6.04 1.98 2.45
CA GLY A 140 4.95 1.45 1.63
C GLY A 140 4.98 1.83 0.14
N LEU A 141 5.83 2.80 -0.25
CA LEU A 141 6.04 3.13 -1.67
C LEU A 141 6.87 2.06 -2.37
N LEU A 142 7.90 1.55 -1.69
CA LEU A 142 8.90 0.61 -2.23
C LEU A 142 8.79 -0.80 -1.63
N ASP A 143 7.87 -1.05 -0.70
CA ASP A 143 7.60 -2.40 -0.24
C ASP A 143 7.05 -3.25 -1.41
N PRO A 144 7.65 -4.41 -1.74
CA PRO A 144 7.19 -5.25 -2.84
C PRO A 144 5.74 -5.73 -2.74
N ILE A 145 5.19 -5.93 -1.54
CA ILE A 145 3.84 -6.48 -1.38
C ILE A 145 2.83 -5.34 -1.47
N ALA A 146 3.03 -4.24 -0.76
CA ALA A 146 2.19 -3.05 -0.84
C ALA A 146 2.19 -2.45 -2.25
N LEU A 147 3.35 -2.38 -2.92
CA LEU A 147 3.45 -1.92 -4.31
C LEU A 147 2.63 -2.81 -5.24
N LEU A 148 2.78 -4.14 -5.10
CA LEU A 148 2.06 -5.07 -5.96
C LEU A 148 0.55 -5.01 -5.74
N THR A 149 0.10 -5.05 -4.48
CA THR A 149 -1.32 -4.91 -4.13
C THR A 149 -1.89 -3.61 -4.69
N ARG A 150 -1.20 -2.48 -4.46
CA ARG A 150 -1.61 -1.17 -4.98
C ARG A 150 -1.74 -1.17 -6.49
N SER A 151 -0.70 -1.59 -7.21
CA SER A 151 -0.71 -1.61 -8.68
C SER A 151 -1.81 -2.48 -9.26
N PHE A 152 -2.10 -3.61 -8.63
CA PHE A 152 -3.19 -4.47 -9.06
C PHE A 152 -4.57 -3.83 -8.83
N VAL A 153 -4.79 -3.28 -7.64
CA VAL A 153 -6.06 -2.66 -7.25
C VAL A 153 -6.35 -1.40 -8.06
N THR A 154 -5.39 -0.51 -8.20
CA THR A 154 -5.64 0.81 -8.83
C THR A 154 -5.43 0.81 -10.34
N GLY A 155 -4.81 -0.23 -10.90
CA GLY A 155 -4.32 -0.23 -12.27
C GLY A 155 -4.68 -1.49 -13.05
N VAL A 156 -4.12 -2.64 -12.67
CA VAL A 156 -4.22 -3.88 -13.46
C VAL A 156 -5.67 -4.39 -13.53
N TRP A 157 -6.35 -4.56 -12.40
CA TRP A 157 -7.72 -5.07 -12.42
C TRP A 157 -8.73 -4.14 -13.07
N PRO A 158 -8.72 -2.81 -12.79
CA PRO A 158 -9.54 -1.88 -13.53
C PRO A 158 -9.36 -2.00 -15.05
N ALA A 159 -8.12 -2.17 -15.53
CA ALA A 159 -7.82 -2.34 -16.95
C ALA A 159 -8.28 -3.69 -17.53
N LEU A 160 -8.26 -4.77 -16.74
CA LEU A 160 -8.81 -6.07 -17.15
C LEU A 160 -10.34 -6.06 -17.16
N GLN A 161 -10.98 -5.28 -16.29
CA GLN A 161 -12.44 -5.16 -16.28
C GLN A 161 -12.97 -4.46 -17.54
N TRP A 162 -12.23 -3.48 -18.06
CA TRP A 162 -12.48 -2.92 -19.39
C TRP A 162 -12.48 -3.97 -20.52
N GLN A 163 -11.81 -5.10 -20.32
CA GLN A 163 -11.74 -6.22 -21.27
C GLN A 163 -12.81 -7.30 -21.01
N GLY A 164 -13.75 -7.05 -20.09
CA GLY A 164 -14.88 -7.94 -19.79
C GLY A 164 -14.69 -8.86 -18.58
N ALA A 165 -13.65 -8.66 -17.76
CA ALA A 165 -13.44 -9.46 -16.56
C ALA A 165 -14.18 -8.87 -15.33
N GLU A 166 -14.85 -9.72 -14.54
CA GLU A 166 -15.67 -9.28 -13.41
C GLU A 166 -14.89 -9.25 -12.08
N PHE A 167 -14.17 -8.15 -11.85
CA PHE A 167 -13.38 -7.96 -10.62
C PHE A 167 -14.02 -7.01 -9.62
N TYR A 168 -14.78 -6.02 -10.10
CA TYR A 168 -15.56 -5.08 -9.32
C TYR A 168 -17.01 -5.08 -9.78
N LEU A 169 -17.93 -4.75 -8.87
CA LEU A 169 -19.37 -4.59 -9.15
C LEU A 169 -19.66 -3.63 -10.32
N SER A 170 -18.87 -2.57 -10.44
CA SER A 170 -18.93 -1.60 -11.52
C SER A 170 -17.51 -1.18 -11.90
N GLN A 171 -17.33 -0.68 -13.12
CA GLN A 171 -16.02 -0.25 -13.59
C GLN A 171 -15.45 0.84 -12.66
N PRO A 172 -14.35 0.56 -11.94
CA PRO A 172 -13.77 1.54 -11.04
C PRO A 172 -12.87 2.52 -11.80
N TYR A 173 -12.71 3.70 -11.23
CA TYR A 173 -11.76 4.72 -11.67
C TYR A 173 -10.84 5.06 -10.50
N PHE A 174 -9.53 5.10 -10.76
CA PHE A 174 -8.55 5.48 -9.75
C PHE A 174 -7.67 6.62 -10.22
N LEU A 175 -7.59 7.70 -9.44
CA LEU A 175 -6.68 8.81 -9.70
C LEU A 175 -5.24 8.30 -9.74
N GLY A 176 -4.47 8.64 -10.78
CA GLY A 176 -3.09 8.15 -10.93
C GLY A 176 -2.94 6.64 -11.14
N GLY A 177 -4.02 5.88 -11.30
CA GLY A 177 -3.98 4.42 -11.47
C GLY A 177 -3.11 3.94 -12.64
N ALA A 178 -3.16 4.67 -13.77
CA ALA A 178 -2.33 4.41 -14.94
C ALA A 178 -0.82 4.59 -14.65
N ALA A 179 -0.44 5.62 -13.90
CA ALA A 179 0.96 5.86 -13.53
C ALA A 179 1.49 4.75 -12.59
N ILE A 180 0.66 4.31 -11.65
CA ILE A 180 0.99 3.19 -10.74
C ILE A 180 1.13 1.86 -11.51
N ALA A 181 0.27 1.62 -12.50
CA ALA A 181 0.37 0.45 -13.38
C ALA A 181 1.63 0.50 -14.25
N ALA A 182 1.92 1.67 -14.83
CA ALA A 182 3.12 1.90 -15.63
C ALA A 182 4.40 1.69 -14.80
N LEU A 183 4.41 2.09 -13.53
CA LEU A 183 5.52 1.81 -12.61
C LEU A 183 5.76 0.30 -12.42
N LEU A 184 4.69 -0.48 -12.19
CA LEU A 184 4.82 -1.94 -12.09
C LEU A 184 5.33 -2.54 -13.39
N LEU A 185 4.79 -2.11 -14.53
CA LEU A 185 5.24 -2.56 -15.84
C LEU A 185 6.72 -2.24 -16.08
N ALA A 186 7.15 -1.02 -15.75
CA ALA A 186 8.56 -0.62 -15.86
C ALA A 186 9.47 -1.50 -14.97
N ILE A 187 9.05 -1.83 -13.75
CA ILE A 187 9.78 -2.75 -12.86
C ILE A 187 9.91 -4.14 -13.50
N LEU A 188 8.85 -4.66 -14.10
CA LEU A 188 8.88 -5.96 -14.78
C LEU A 188 9.74 -5.90 -16.04
N LEU A 189 9.62 -4.86 -16.87
CA LEU A 189 10.44 -4.67 -18.07
C LEU A 189 11.92 -4.46 -17.76
N ALA A 190 12.27 -3.90 -16.59
CA ALA A 190 13.66 -3.75 -16.15
C ALA A 190 14.41 -5.10 -16.04
N ASN A 191 13.70 -6.23 -15.97
CA ASN A 191 14.30 -7.56 -16.05
C ASN A 191 14.98 -7.84 -17.40
N ARG A 192 14.72 -7.03 -18.44
CA ARG A 192 15.45 -7.03 -19.71
C ARG A 192 16.91 -6.62 -19.57
N PHE A 193 17.28 -5.86 -18.53
CA PHE A 193 18.68 -5.46 -18.31
C PHE A 193 19.41 -6.41 -17.36
N MET A 194 18.75 -6.84 -16.27
CA MET A 194 19.31 -7.79 -15.32
C MET A 194 18.21 -8.69 -14.77
N THR A 195 18.50 -9.97 -14.58
CA THR A 195 17.49 -10.89 -14.01
C THR A 195 17.11 -10.47 -12.58
N ARG A 196 15.82 -10.47 -12.29
CA ARG A 196 15.23 -10.02 -11.01
C ARG A 196 15.75 -8.64 -10.58
N PHE A 197 15.73 -7.66 -11.49
CA PHE A 197 16.25 -6.30 -11.28
C PHE A 197 15.78 -5.70 -9.95
N TRP A 198 14.47 -5.74 -9.69
CA TRP A 198 13.87 -5.24 -8.44
C TRP A 198 14.50 -5.86 -7.19
N CYS A 199 14.53 -7.19 -7.11
CA CYS A 199 15.02 -7.92 -5.93
C CYS A 199 16.53 -7.74 -5.70
N ARG A 200 17.29 -7.44 -6.75
CA ARG A 200 18.75 -7.24 -6.70
C ARG A 200 19.14 -5.80 -6.35
N VAL A 201 18.43 -4.80 -6.90
CA VAL A 201 18.86 -3.39 -6.86
C VAL A 201 18.02 -2.51 -5.95
N LEU A 202 16.69 -2.65 -5.96
CA LEU A 202 15.77 -1.66 -5.39
C LEU A 202 14.99 -2.12 -4.16
N CYS A 203 14.75 -3.43 -4.01
CA CYS A 203 13.84 -3.97 -3.02
C CYS A 203 14.35 -3.82 -1.57
N PRO A 204 13.75 -2.95 -0.73
CA PRO A 204 14.17 -2.74 0.66
C PRO A 204 13.87 -3.96 1.54
N LEU A 205 12.76 -4.67 1.29
CA LEU A 205 12.44 -5.91 2.00
C LEU A 205 13.53 -6.97 1.74
N GLY A 206 14.00 -7.02 0.50
CA GLY A 206 15.11 -7.87 0.11
C GLY A 206 16.42 -7.56 0.84
N ALA A 207 16.70 -6.26 1.02
CA ALA A 207 17.84 -5.80 1.80
C ALA A 207 17.73 -6.18 3.27
N LEU A 208 16.55 -6.00 3.88
CA LEU A 208 16.27 -6.34 5.27
C LEU A 208 16.47 -7.84 5.51
N LEU A 209 15.86 -8.69 4.68
CA LEU A 209 16.04 -10.13 4.77
C LEU A 209 17.51 -10.54 4.54
N GLY A 210 18.23 -9.86 3.65
CA GLY A 210 19.65 -10.09 3.42
C GLY A 210 20.55 -9.70 4.59
N LEU A 211 20.18 -8.66 5.36
CA LEU A 211 20.85 -8.26 6.62
C LEU A 211 20.60 -9.31 7.71
N LEU A 212 19.35 -9.74 7.88
CA LEU A 212 18.98 -10.79 8.83
C LEU A 212 19.68 -12.11 8.49
N SER A 213 19.76 -12.45 7.19
CA SER A 213 20.44 -13.65 6.71
C SER A 213 21.93 -13.45 6.40
N TRP A 214 22.66 -12.63 7.17
CA TRP A 214 24.11 -12.47 6.96
C TRP A 214 24.91 -13.73 7.36
N ARG A 215 24.40 -14.51 8.33
CA ARG A 215 25.02 -15.78 8.80
C ARG A 215 23.96 -16.87 9.09
N PRO A 216 23.17 -17.30 8.10
CA PRO A 216 22.16 -18.32 8.31
C PRO A 216 22.83 -19.67 8.56
N LEU A 217 22.17 -20.49 9.39
CA LEU A 217 22.64 -21.81 9.77
C LEU A 217 22.76 -22.72 8.54
N LEU A 218 21.69 -22.77 7.75
CA LEU A 218 21.59 -23.55 6.52
C LEU A 218 21.80 -22.63 5.32
N ARG A 219 22.81 -22.94 4.50
CA ARG A 219 23.12 -22.15 3.30
C ARG A 219 23.75 -23.01 2.21
N ILE A 220 23.76 -22.46 1.00
CA ILE A 220 24.50 -23.04 -0.11
C ILE A 220 25.99 -22.92 0.18
N ARG A 221 26.73 -24.00 0.00
CA ARG A 221 28.17 -24.07 0.20
C ARG A 221 28.82 -24.74 -1.00
N ARG A 222 30.02 -24.29 -1.33
CA ARG A 222 30.85 -24.83 -2.40
C ARG A 222 31.94 -25.70 -1.79
N ASP A 223 32.07 -26.91 -2.31
CA ASP A 223 33.23 -27.78 -2.10
C ASP A 223 34.34 -27.33 -3.06
N VAL A 224 35.45 -26.84 -2.50
CA VAL A 224 36.54 -26.24 -3.28
C VAL A 224 37.26 -27.30 -4.12
N ASP A 225 37.38 -28.52 -3.62
CA ASP A 225 38.14 -29.59 -4.27
C ASP A 225 37.40 -30.18 -5.48
N ARG A 226 36.07 -30.11 -5.48
CA ARG A 226 35.22 -30.63 -6.57
C ARG A 226 34.91 -29.59 -7.64
N CYS A 227 35.15 -28.30 -7.38
CA CYS A 227 34.73 -27.25 -8.29
C CYS A 227 35.77 -27.02 -9.39
N THR A 228 35.39 -27.23 -10.65
CA THR A 228 36.23 -26.99 -11.83
C THR A 228 36.10 -25.57 -12.41
N ASP A 229 35.47 -24.64 -11.67
CA ASP A 229 35.22 -23.25 -12.10
C ASP A 229 34.58 -23.09 -13.50
N CYS A 230 33.74 -24.05 -13.92
CA CYS A 230 33.07 -24.03 -15.24
C CYS A 230 31.99 -22.93 -15.43
N PHE A 231 31.76 -22.07 -14.43
CA PHE A 231 30.79 -20.94 -14.40
C PHE A 231 29.31 -21.25 -14.74
N LYS A 232 28.92 -22.52 -14.97
CA LYS A 232 27.52 -22.90 -15.27
C LYS A 232 26.54 -22.50 -14.16
N CYS A 233 26.96 -22.62 -12.90
CA CYS A 233 26.14 -22.21 -11.75
C CYS A 233 25.87 -20.69 -11.72
N LEU A 234 26.80 -19.88 -12.25
CA LEU A 234 26.68 -18.43 -12.33
C LEU A 234 25.67 -18.01 -13.41
N ARG A 235 25.65 -18.72 -14.55
CA ARG A 235 24.66 -18.48 -15.63
C ARG A 235 23.22 -18.55 -15.13
N TYR A 236 22.90 -19.48 -14.24
CA TYR A 236 21.54 -19.66 -13.70
C TYR A 236 21.32 -18.99 -12.33
N CYS A 237 22.31 -18.24 -11.83
CA CYS A 237 22.21 -17.54 -10.57
C CYS A 237 21.26 -16.34 -10.68
N GLN A 238 20.10 -16.44 -10.02
CA GLN A 238 19.08 -15.41 -10.01
C GLN A 238 19.30 -14.36 -8.90
N GLY A 239 20.20 -14.63 -7.94
CA GLY A 239 20.53 -13.72 -6.85
C GLY A 239 21.75 -12.83 -7.09
N GLY A 240 22.61 -13.13 -8.08
CA GLY A 240 23.87 -12.40 -8.23
C GLY A 240 24.87 -12.65 -7.09
N CYS A 241 24.81 -13.82 -6.46
CA CYS A 241 25.55 -14.14 -5.24
C CYS A 241 26.90 -14.84 -5.47
N ASP A 242 27.34 -14.99 -6.73
CA ASP A 242 28.60 -15.64 -7.14
C ASP A 242 28.82 -17.06 -6.56
N PRO A 243 27.97 -18.05 -6.90
CA PRO A 243 28.07 -19.41 -6.34
C PRO A 243 29.34 -20.17 -6.69
N ASN A 244 30.06 -19.79 -7.76
CA ASN A 244 31.33 -20.41 -8.12
C ASN A 244 32.51 -19.92 -7.25
N GLY A 245 32.41 -18.71 -6.67
CA GLY A 245 33.46 -18.12 -5.85
C GLY A 245 33.13 -18.14 -4.36
N ALA A 246 33.48 -17.06 -3.65
CA ALA A 246 33.02 -16.82 -2.28
C ALA A 246 31.56 -16.35 -2.29
N LEU A 247 30.64 -17.26 -2.00
CA LEU A 247 29.20 -17.01 -2.02
C LEU A 247 28.83 -15.83 -1.09
N ARG A 248 28.15 -14.82 -1.63
CA ARG A 248 27.53 -13.74 -0.85
C ARG A 248 26.16 -14.18 -0.37
N VAL A 249 26.07 -14.59 0.89
CA VAL A 249 24.85 -15.21 1.44
C VAL A 249 23.68 -14.23 1.51
N SER A 250 23.96 -12.96 1.80
CA SER A 250 22.96 -11.87 1.86
C SER A 250 22.24 -11.61 0.51
N GLU A 251 22.88 -11.99 -0.61
CA GLU A 251 22.34 -11.85 -1.96
C GLU A 251 21.60 -13.11 -2.46
N CYS A 252 21.80 -14.25 -1.80
CA CYS A 252 21.27 -15.52 -2.25
C CYS A 252 19.75 -15.62 -2.00
N HIS A 253 18.95 -15.67 -3.06
CA HIS A 253 17.50 -15.87 -2.97
C HIS A 253 17.07 -17.33 -2.73
N LEU A 254 18.00 -18.26 -2.49
CA LEU A 254 17.75 -19.70 -2.31
C LEU A 254 16.87 -20.32 -3.40
N CYS A 255 17.09 -19.91 -4.65
CA CYS A 255 16.35 -20.43 -5.81
C CYS A 255 16.75 -21.87 -6.21
N MET A 256 17.84 -22.38 -5.65
CA MET A 256 18.42 -23.71 -5.86
C MET A 256 18.84 -24.06 -7.31
N ASN A 257 18.67 -23.14 -8.27
CA ASN A 257 19.05 -23.39 -9.68
C ASN A 257 20.53 -23.76 -9.85
N CYS A 258 21.42 -23.24 -9.02
CA CYS A 258 22.85 -23.53 -9.13
C CYS A 258 23.23 -24.94 -8.69
N LEU A 259 22.48 -25.56 -7.76
CA LEU A 259 22.73 -26.92 -7.29
C LEU A 259 22.43 -27.92 -8.41
N GLU A 260 21.27 -27.78 -9.05
CA GLU A 260 20.84 -28.71 -10.12
C GLU A 260 21.71 -28.63 -11.37
N GLN A 261 22.23 -27.43 -11.69
CA GLN A 261 23.01 -27.20 -12.91
C GLN A 261 24.51 -27.43 -12.72
N CYS A 262 24.95 -27.86 -11.53
CA CYS A 262 26.36 -28.14 -11.25
C CYS A 262 26.71 -29.56 -11.73
N PRO A 263 27.53 -29.74 -12.78
CA PRO A 263 27.87 -31.07 -13.29
C PRO A 263 28.69 -31.88 -12.28
N GLU A 264 29.54 -31.21 -11.50
CA GLU A 264 30.44 -31.86 -10.53
C GLU A 264 29.79 -32.13 -9.16
N GLY A 265 28.54 -31.68 -8.95
CA GLY A 265 27.90 -31.76 -7.63
C GLY A 265 28.69 -31.04 -6.52
N ALA A 266 29.46 -30.00 -6.88
CA ALA A 266 30.31 -29.24 -5.97
C ALA A 266 29.53 -28.28 -5.05
N LEU A 267 28.23 -28.07 -5.31
CA LEU A 267 27.36 -27.22 -4.50
C LEU A 267 26.38 -28.06 -3.69
N HIS A 268 26.25 -27.77 -2.40
CA HIS A 268 25.27 -28.40 -1.52
C HIS A 268 24.60 -27.36 -0.61
N PHE A 269 23.37 -27.63 -0.18
CA PHE A 269 22.65 -26.83 0.81
C PHE A 269 22.73 -27.52 2.17
N GLY A 270 23.28 -26.86 3.19
CA GLY A 270 23.37 -27.43 4.52
C GLY A 270 24.40 -26.78 5.46
N LEU A 271 24.74 -27.54 6.50
CA LEU A 271 25.74 -27.19 7.51
C LEU A 271 27.16 -27.16 6.93
N PRO A 272 28.09 -26.42 7.57
CA PRO A 272 29.49 -26.39 7.13
C PRO A 272 30.11 -27.79 7.15
N GLN A 273 30.80 -28.14 6.07
CA GLN A 273 31.71 -29.28 6.00
C GLN A 273 33.16 -28.77 5.96
N PRO A 274 34.18 -29.58 6.33
CA PRO A 274 35.58 -29.14 6.38
C PRO A 274 36.09 -28.46 5.09
N ARG A 275 35.59 -28.90 3.93
CA ARG A 275 35.96 -28.39 2.59
C ARG A 275 35.08 -27.25 2.07
N SER A 276 34.20 -26.72 2.91
CA SER A 276 33.28 -25.65 2.50
C SER A 276 34.00 -24.33 2.34
N ALA A 277 33.87 -23.70 1.17
CA ALA A 277 34.37 -22.35 0.94
C ALA A 277 33.83 -21.34 1.97
N LEU A 278 34.68 -20.40 2.38
CA LEU A 278 34.27 -19.29 3.23
C LEU A 278 33.32 -18.37 2.45
N GLY A 279 32.16 -18.07 3.04
CA GLY A 279 31.23 -17.11 2.47
C GLY A 279 31.79 -15.69 2.54
N LYS A 280 31.46 -14.85 1.57
CA LYS A 280 31.82 -13.43 1.61
C LYS A 280 30.81 -12.68 2.48
N ALA A 281 31.33 -11.85 3.39
CA ALA A 281 30.50 -11.00 4.23
C ALA A 281 29.72 -9.97 3.38
N LEU A 282 28.70 -9.38 4.00
CA LEU A 282 27.96 -8.27 3.41
C LEU A 282 28.92 -7.10 3.14
N ASP A 283 28.98 -6.69 1.88
CA ASP A 283 29.91 -5.68 1.38
C ASP A 283 29.18 -4.34 1.23
N VAL A 284 29.14 -3.57 2.32
CA VAL A 284 28.49 -2.26 2.39
C VAL A 284 29.47 -1.24 2.97
N SER A 285 29.55 -0.08 2.33
CA SER A 285 30.41 1.01 2.80
C SER A 285 29.75 1.74 3.97
N ARG A 286 30.44 1.79 5.12
CA ARG A 286 30.00 2.53 6.31
C ARG A 286 29.78 4.02 5.99
N ARG A 287 30.68 4.61 5.23
CA ARG A 287 30.57 6.01 4.79
C ARG A 287 29.29 6.25 3.98
N ARG A 288 29.01 5.38 3.01
CA ARG A 288 27.79 5.50 2.19
C ARG A 288 26.50 5.27 2.99
N LEU A 289 26.53 4.40 4.00
CA LEU A 289 25.40 4.23 4.92
C LEU A 289 25.13 5.53 5.70
N VAL A 290 26.16 6.13 6.27
CA VAL A 290 26.03 7.40 6.99
C VAL A 290 25.56 8.51 6.06
N GLU A 291 26.12 8.62 4.86
CA GLU A 291 25.65 9.56 3.83
C GLU A 291 24.16 9.35 3.52
N SER A 292 23.71 8.10 3.31
CA SER A 292 22.30 7.81 3.04
C SER A 292 21.38 8.15 4.22
N ALA A 293 21.85 7.94 5.45
CA ALA A 293 21.11 8.28 6.66
C ALA A 293 21.00 9.80 6.85
N LEU A 294 22.10 10.52 6.65
CA LEU A 294 22.12 11.99 6.75
C LEU A 294 21.25 12.64 5.68
N VAL A 295 21.34 12.17 4.42
CA VAL A 295 20.47 12.66 3.34
C VAL A 295 19.01 12.39 3.65
N ALA A 296 18.67 11.20 4.14
CA ALA A 296 17.30 10.87 4.52
C ALA A 296 16.80 11.74 5.69
N ALA A 297 17.62 11.96 6.71
CA ALA A 297 17.29 12.83 7.85
C ALA A 297 17.09 14.28 7.40
N ALA A 298 17.93 14.80 6.50
CA ALA A 298 17.77 16.13 5.91
C ALA A 298 16.54 16.25 5.01
N PHE A 299 16.07 15.15 4.42
CA PHE A 299 14.89 15.12 3.56
C PHE A 299 13.57 15.14 4.34
N VAL A 300 13.56 14.66 5.59
CA VAL A 300 12.36 14.68 6.46
C VAL A 300 11.76 16.08 6.65
N PRO A 301 12.52 17.12 7.06
CA PRO A 301 11.95 18.46 7.18
C PRO A 301 11.47 19.02 5.83
N LEU A 302 12.09 18.64 4.70
CA LEU A 302 11.59 19.02 3.36
C LEU A 302 10.24 18.38 3.06
N LEU A 303 10.08 17.09 3.37
CA LEU A 303 8.80 16.40 3.23
C LEU A 303 7.72 17.06 4.09
N ARG A 304 8.04 17.39 5.35
CA ARG A 304 7.11 18.03 6.29
C ARG A 304 6.85 19.52 6.02
N SER A 305 7.75 20.20 5.32
CA SER A 305 7.52 21.57 4.85
C SER A 305 6.47 21.65 3.72
N SER A 306 6.13 20.51 3.11
CA SER A 306 5.05 20.43 2.14
C SER A 306 3.72 20.73 2.84
N TYR A 307 2.98 21.69 2.31
CA TYR A 307 1.73 22.27 2.82
C TYR A 307 0.66 21.21 3.12
N SER A 308 0.63 20.63 4.33
CA SER A 308 -0.46 19.74 4.82
C SER A 308 -0.14 19.00 6.13
N VAL A 309 1.13 18.70 6.43
CA VAL A 309 1.46 17.72 7.49
C VAL A 309 1.45 18.36 8.90
N ALA A 310 1.73 19.67 9.00
CA ALA A 310 2.11 20.30 10.26
C ALA A 310 1.16 21.37 10.83
N GLY A 311 -0.06 21.58 10.30
CA GLY A 311 -0.99 22.46 11.04
C GLY A 311 -2.26 22.94 10.35
N THR A 312 -2.34 22.94 9.00
CA THR A 312 -3.53 23.44 8.29
C THR A 312 -4.29 22.31 7.62
N PRO A 313 -5.54 22.03 8.05
CA PRO A 313 -6.37 21.02 7.40
C PRO A 313 -6.66 21.39 5.94
N HIS A 314 -6.45 20.44 5.03
CA HIS A 314 -6.85 20.62 3.63
C HIS A 314 -8.32 20.21 3.45
N PRO A 315 -9.18 21.02 2.79
CA PRO A 315 -10.61 20.72 2.64
C PRO A 315 -10.91 19.36 1.99
N ALA A 316 -10.09 18.95 1.02
CA ALA A 316 -10.26 17.68 0.31
C ALA A 316 -9.69 16.45 1.05
N MET A 317 -9.01 16.63 2.20
CA MET A 317 -8.40 15.54 2.96
C MET A 317 -9.41 14.84 3.86
N ILE A 318 -10.45 14.29 3.24
CA ILE A 318 -11.50 13.50 3.89
C ILE A 318 -11.01 12.05 3.95
N ARG A 319 -10.76 11.54 5.15
CA ARG A 319 -10.25 10.18 5.37
C ARG A 319 -11.39 9.16 5.54
N PRO A 320 -11.16 7.87 5.26
CA PRO A 320 -12.16 6.82 5.52
C PRO A 320 -12.56 6.75 7.01
N PRO A 321 -13.78 6.27 7.32
CA PRO A 321 -14.23 6.12 8.70
C PRO A 321 -13.29 5.21 9.49
N GLY A 322 -12.98 5.60 10.73
CA GLY A 322 -12.08 4.86 11.60
C GLY A 322 -10.59 5.16 11.38
N SER A 323 -10.26 6.08 10.47
CA SER A 323 -8.88 6.58 10.36
C SER A 323 -8.46 7.24 11.67
N LEU A 324 -7.21 6.98 12.08
CA LEU A 324 -6.58 7.68 13.18
C LEU A 324 -6.42 9.19 12.85
N PRO A 325 -6.09 10.04 13.85
CA PRO A 325 -5.62 11.39 13.58
C PRO A 325 -4.50 11.41 12.52
N GLU A 326 -4.33 12.51 11.79
CA GLU A 326 -3.49 12.53 10.56
C GLU A 326 -2.06 12.02 10.80
N GLU A 327 -1.39 12.48 11.85
CA GLU A 327 0.00 12.13 12.15
C GLU A 327 0.19 10.62 12.45
N PRO A 328 -0.54 10.00 13.41
CA PRO A 328 -0.48 8.55 13.61
C PRO A 328 -1.04 7.74 12.44
N PHE A 329 -1.96 8.29 11.65
CA PHE A 329 -2.44 7.65 10.42
C PHE A 329 -1.31 7.54 9.38
N LEU A 330 -0.60 8.64 9.10
CA LEU A 330 0.54 8.67 8.19
C LEU A 330 1.68 7.77 8.70
N GLY A 331 1.90 7.73 10.01
CA GLY A 331 2.86 6.84 10.66
C GLY A 331 2.53 5.34 10.59
N ARG A 332 1.31 4.95 10.19
CA ARG A 332 0.88 3.54 10.07
C ARG A 332 0.44 3.12 8.67
N CYS A 333 0.05 4.06 7.80
CA CYS A 333 -0.47 3.74 6.47
C CYS A 333 0.66 3.29 5.53
N ILE A 334 0.64 2.01 5.13
CA ILE A 334 1.62 1.44 4.19
C ILE A 334 1.22 1.60 2.71
N LYS A 335 0.20 2.43 2.40
CA LYS A 335 -0.16 2.80 1.01
C LYS A 335 -0.44 1.58 0.11
N CYS A 336 -1.04 0.52 0.67
CA CYS A 336 -1.27 -0.76 -0.03
C CYS A 336 -2.56 -0.80 -0.87
N ALA A 337 -3.44 0.22 -0.76
CA ALA A 337 -4.75 0.30 -1.41
C ALA A 337 -5.78 -0.80 -1.08
N ALA A 338 -5.54 -1.64 -0.05
CA ALA A 338 -6.51 -2.67 0.36
C ALA A 338 -7.90 -2.08 0.72
N CYS A 339 -7.92 -0.93 1.40
CA CYS A 339 -9.17 -0.22 1.71
C CYS A 339 -9.91 0.31 0.46
N MET A 340 -9.19 0.65 -0.60
CA MET A 340 -9.77 1.11 -1.87
C MET A 340 -10.39 -0.05 -2.64
N ARG A 341 -9.75 -1.22 -2.60
CA ARG A 341 -10.23 -2.45 -3.25
C ARG A 341 -11.60 -2.90 -2.76
N VAL A 342 -11.82 -2.81 -1.45
CA VAL A 342 -13.06 -3.23 -0.79
C VAL A 342 -14.18 -2.20 -0.88
N CYS A 343 -13.89 -0.98 -1.36
CA CYS A 343 -14.84 0.11 -1.38
C CYS A 343 -15.94 -0.14 -2.44
N PRO A 344 -17.20 -0.36 -2.06
CA PRO A 344 -18.25 -0.72 -3.01
C PRO A 344 -18.65 0.43 -3.94
N THR A 345 -18.45 1.67 -3.49
CA THR A 345 -18.85 2.89 -4.20
C THR A 345 -17.69 3.54 -4.97
N ASN A 346 -16.48 2.98 -4.90
CA ASN A 346 -15.27 3.56 -5.48
C ASN A 346 -14.94 5.01 -5.01
N VAL A 347 -15.48 5.44 -3.85
CA VAL A 347 -15.22 6.78 -3.30
C VAL A 347 -13.77 6.95 -2.82
N LEU A 348 -13.13 5.87 -2.39
CA LEU A 348 -11.76 5.92 -1.86
C LEU A 348 -10.75 5.93 -3.00
N GLN A 349 -9.97 6.99 -3.04
CA GLN A 349 -8.99 7.28 -4.08
C GLN A 349 -7.60 7.48 -3.48
N PRO A 350 -6.53 7.16 -4.21
CA PRO A 350 -5.18 7.49 -3.78
C PRO A 350 -5.00 9.01 -3.87
N ALA A 351 -4.61 9.63 -2.76
CA ALA A 351 -4.20 11.02 -2.72
C ALA A 351 -2.99 11.25 -3.63
N LEU A 352 -2.93 12.42 -4.24
CA LEU A 352 -1.77 12.89 -4.99
C LEU A 352 -0.96 13.83 -4.10
N LEU A 353 -1.37 15.09 -4.01
CA LEU A 353 -0.65 16.15 -3.29
C LEU A 353 -1.53 16.90 -2.28
N GLU A 354 -2.81 16.53 -2.13
CA GLU A 354 -3.77 17.17 -1.22
C GLU A 354 -3.30 17.13 0.24
N GLY A 355 -2.62 16.04 0.60
CA GLY A 355 -2.00 15.85 1.91
C GLY A 355 -0.48 15.99 1.88
N GLY A 356 0.09 16.64 0.86
CA GLY A 356 1.53 16.78 0.67
C GLY A 356 2.21 15.48 0.25
N VAL A 357 3.53 15.52 0.07
CA VAL A 357 4.31 14.37 -0.43
C VAL A 357 4.25 13.17 0.54
N GLU A 358 4.11 13.44 1.85
CA GLU A 358 4.03 12.37 2.84
C GLU A 358 2.78 11.49 2.68
N ALA A 359 1.66 12.13 2.32
CA ALA A 359 0.36 11.50 2.13
C ALA A 359 0.16 10.92 0.71
N LEU A 360 1.17 10.95 -0.15
CA LEU A 360 1.06 10.41 -1.51
C LEU A 360 0.52 8.97 -1.48
N TRP A 361 -0.52 8.72 -2.27
CA TRP A 361 -1.25 7.45 -2.41
C TRP A 361 -1.93 6.91 -1.15
N THR A 362 -2.09 7.73 -0.11
CA THR A 362 -2.97 7.41 1.02
C THR A 362 -4.45 7.57 0.64
N PRO A 363 -5.39 6.86 1.27
CA PRO A 363 -6.81 6.92 0.89
C PRO A 363 -7.48 8.25 1.28
N ILE A 364 -8.13 8.89 0.31
CA ILE A 364 -9.00 10.05 0.47
C ILE A 364 -10.37 9.80 -0.18
N LEU A 365 -11.41 10.47 0.28
CA LEU A 365 -12.74 10.40 -0.34
C LEU A 365 -12.83 11.44 -1.47
N VAL A 366 -13.20 10.99 -2.66
CA VAL A 366 -13.55 11.86 -3.79
C VAL A 366 -15.03 11.67 -4.08
N ASN A 367 -15.85 12.53 -3.47
CA ASN A 367 -17.30 12.35 -3.42
C ASN A 367 -17.99 12.51 -4.79
N ARG A 368 -17.30 13.07 -5.78
CA ARG A 368 -17.81 13.10 -7.16
C ARG A 368 -17.82 11.71 -7.81
N LEU A 369 -16.88 10.84 -7.47
CA LEU A 369 -16.78 9.48 -8.01
C LEU A 369 -17.71 8.51 -7.27
N GLY A 370 -17.88 8.69 -5.96
CA GLY A 370 -18.71 7.82 -5.12
C GLY A 370 -19.09 8.47 -3.81
N TYR A 371 -19.59 7.70 -2.85
CA TYR A 371 -19.89 8.20 -1.50
C TYR A 371 -19.60 7.15 -0.44
N CYS A 372 -19.40 7.55 0.81
CA CYS A 372 -19.24 6.61 1.91
C CYS A 372 -20.61 5.99 2.28
N ALA A 373 -20.83 4.72 1.93
CA ALA A 373 -22.09 4.03 2.23
C ALA A 373 -22.37 3.99 3.75
N HIS A 374 -23.60 4.33 4.17
CA HIS A 374 -23.93 4.60 5.57
C HIS A 374 -23.55 3.44 6.52
N HIS A 375 -23.93 2.20 6.18
CA HIS A 375 -23.73 1.02 7.01
C HIS A 375 -22.45 0.22 6.69
N CYS A 376 -21.54 0.73 5.86
CA CYS A 376 -20.32 0.02 5.47
C CYS A 376 -19.13 0.32 6.39
N VAL A 377 -18.45 -0.71 6.92
CA VAL A 377 -17.27 -0.59 7.82
C VAL A 377 -16.02 -1.31 7.30
N LEU A 378 -16.05 -1.82 6.07
CA LEU A 378 -15.06 -2.80 5.59
C LEU A 378 -13.62 -2.28 5.50
N CYS A 379 -13.43 -0.98 5.25
CA CYS A 379 -12.08 -0.40 5.12
C CYS A 379 -11.19 -0.59 6.37
N GLY A 380 -11.78 -0.60 7.56
CA GLY A 380 -11.05 -0.86 8.82
C GLY A 380 -10.76 -2.34 9.05
N HIS A 381 -11.57 -3.25 8.48
CA HIS A 381 -11.38 -4.70 8.61
C HIS A 381 -10.30 -5.26 7.68
N VAL A 382 -9.98 -4.55 6.58
CA VAL A 382 -8.92 -4.94 5.64
C VAL A 382 -7.59 -4.23 5.89
N CYS A 383 -7.52 -3.31 6.85
CA CYS A 383 -6.31 -2.53 7.14
C CYS A 383 -5.31 -3.39 7.94
N PRO A 384 -4.14 -3.78 7.37
CA PRO A 384 -3.23 -4.69 8.05
C PRO A 384 -2.46 -4.03 9.20
N THR A 385 -2.32 -2.70 9.17
CA THR A 385 -1.52 -1.93 10.14
C THR A 385 -2.36 -1.24 11.22
N GLY A 386 -3.69 -1.29 11.11
CA GLY A 386 -4.57 -0.54 12.00
C GLY A 386 -4.46 0.98 11.85
N ALA A 387 -4.01 1.47 10.68
CA ALA A 387 -4.10 2.90 10.34
C ALA A 387 -5.56 3.36 10.23
N ILE A 388 -6.43 2.45 9.77
CA ILE A 388 -7.89 2.56 9.86
C ILE A 388 -8.30 1.49 10.87
N ARG A 389 -8.84 1.91 12.03
CA ARG A 389 -9.29 0.97 13.05
C ARG A 389 -10.54 0.22 12.56
N PRO A 390 -10.69 -1.07 12.89
CA PRO A 390 -11.94 -1.77 12.63
C PRO A 390 -13.08 -1.09 13.41
N LEU A 391 -14.21 -0.92 12.73
CA LEU A 391 -15.42 -0.31 13.29
C LEU A 391 -16.56 -1.33 13.27
N THR A 392 -17.45 -1.22 14.25
CA THR A 392 -18.78 -1.81 14.16
C THR A 392 -19.74 -0.85 13.46
N VAL A 393 -20.81 -1.38 12.85
CA VAL A 393 -21.82 -0.54 12.19
C VAL A 393 -22.44 0.46 13.18
N PRO A 394 -22.86 0.06 14.41
CA PRO A 394 -23.36 0.99 15.41
C PRO A 394 -22.38 2.12 15.75
N GLU A 395 -21.08 1.83 15.91
CA GLU A 395 -20.06 2.85 16.15
C GLU A 395 -19.97 3.86 15.01
N LYS A 396 -20.06 3.40 13.75
CA LYS A 396 -19.97 4.29 12.60
C LYS A 396 -21.16 5.23 12.53
N ILE A 397 -22.37 4.68 12.68
CA ILE A 397 -23.61 5.43 12.47
C ILE A 397 -23.99 6.31 13.66
N GLY A 398 -23.55 5.96 14.86
CA GLY A 398 -23.97 6.59 16.11
C GLY A 398 -25.46 6.41 16.40
N ASP A 399 -25.88 6.87 17.57
CA ASP A 399 -27.29 7.07 17.88
C ASP A 399 -27.63 8.55 17.68
N ASN A 400 -28.14 8.90 16.50
CA ASN A 400 -28.45 10.29 16.14
C ASN A 400 -29.77 10.81 16.75
N ARG A 401 -30.35 10.10 17.74
CA ARG A 401 -31.53 10.58 18.49
C ARG A 401 -31.13 11.68 19.49
N PRO A 402 -32.05 12.58 19.89
CA PRO A 402 -31.76 13.71 20.79
C PRO A 402 -31.14 13.37 22.16
N ASN A 403 -31.13 12.08 22.55
CA ASN A 403 -30.53 11.55 23.79
C ASN A 403 -29.62 10.31 23.51
N GLY A 404 -29.07 10.22 22.30
CA GLY A 404 -28.22 9.09 21.91
C GLY A 404 -26.96 9.00 22.78
N LYS A 405 -26.62 7.79 23.22
CA LYS A 405 -25.44 7.55 24.08
C LYS A 405 -24.11 7.62 23.32
N GLN A 406 -24.13 7.63 21.99
CA GLN A 406 -22.94 7.48 21.15
C GLN A 406 -23.01 8.36 19.91
N GLU A 407 -22.04 9.25 19.74
CA GLU A 407 -21.94 10.11 18.57
C GLU A 407 -21.51 9.33 17.31
N ALA A 408 -22.06 9.74 16.16
CA ALA A 408 -21.68 9.19 14.87
C ALA A 408 -20.26 9.61 14.48
N ILE A 409 -19.55 8.74 13.74
CA ILE A 409 -18.25 9.10 13.18
C ILE A 409 -18.46 10.07 12.01
N LYS A 410 -18.07 11.32 12.20
CA LYS A 410 -18.10 12.37 11.19
C LYS A 410 -16.82 12.33 10.37
N LEU A 411 -16.98 12.30 9.05
CA LEU A 411 -15.88 12.38 8.07
C LEU A 411 -15.58 13.82 7.65
N GLY A 412 -16.54 14.72 7.86
CA GLY A 412 -16.51 16.10 7.39
C GLY A 412 -17.89 16.72 7.39
N THR A 413 -18.02 17.90 6.79
CA THR A 413 -19.26 18.69 6.75
C THR A 413 -19.58 19.13 5.33
N ALA A 414 -20.86 19.10 4.96
CA ALA A 414 -21.35 19.53 3.65
C ALA A 414 -21.71 21.03 3.63
N PHE A 415 -21.42 21.71 2.52
CA PHE A 415 -21.69 23.13 2.31
C PHE A 415 -22.30 23.36 0.93
N PHE A 416 -23.27 24.28 0.84
CA PHE A 416 -23.85 24.70 -0.43
C PHE A 416 -23.07 25.87 -1.04
N ASP A 417 -22.86 25.79 -2.35
CA ASP A 417 -22.50 26.90 -3.20
C ASP A 417 -23.80 27.49 -3.78
N HIS A 418 -24.24 28.62 -3.21
CA HIS A 418 -25.51 29.24 -3.61
C HIS A 418 -25.49 29.74 -5.06
N GLY A 419 -24.32 30.01 -5.64
CA GLY A 419 -24.17 30.42 -7.04
C GLY A 419 -24.36 29.27 -8.04
N ARG A 420 -24.33 28.02 -7.59
CA ARG A 420 -24.49 26.81 -8.41
C ARG A 420 -25.74 26.02 -8.07
N CYS A 421 -26.24 26.14 -6.84
CA CYS A 421 -27.38 25.38 -6.37
C CYS A 421 -28.65 25.82 -7.10
N LEU A 422 -29.29 24.90 -7.83
CA LEU A 422 -30.42 25.22 -8.72
C LEU A 422 -31.56 26.00 -8.03
N PRO A 423 -32.01 25.65 -6.80
CA PRO A 423 -33.03 26.43 -6.09
C PRO A 423 -32.57 27.83 -5.66
N TRP A 424 -31.26 28.03 -5.47
CA TRP A 424 -30.69 29.31 -5.05
C TRP A 424 -30.34 30.22 -6.23
N ALA A 425 -29.66 29.69 -7.24
CA ALA A 425 -29.12 30.46 -8.36
C ALA A 425 -30.14 30.68 -9.49
N MET A 426 -30.98 29.67 -9.78
CA MET A 426 -31.81 29.63 -10.98
C MET A 426 -33.31 29.55 -10.68
N HIS A 427 -33.70 29.56 -9.40
CA HIS A 427 -35.08 29.37 -8.97
C HIS A 427 -35.72 28.05 -9.46
N THR A 428 -34.89 27.05 -9.76
CA THR A 428 -35.33 25.75 -10.26
C THR A 428 -35.56 24.77 -9.10
N PRO A 429 -36.75 24.16 -8.95
CA PRO A 429 -37.02 23.20 -7.89
C PRO A 429 -36.09 21.98 -7.94
N CYS A 430 -35.41 21.70 -6.84
CA CYS A 430 -34.55 20.51 -6.69
C CYS A 430 -34.45 20.12 -5.21
N ILE A 431 -34.70 18.84 -4.91
CA ILE A 431 -34.67 18.30 -3.53
C ILE A 431 -33.76 17.08 -3.39
N VAL A 432 -32.99 16.74 -4.43
CA VAL A 432 -32.20 15.49 -4.51
C VAL A 432 -31.31 15.28 -3.29
N CYS A 433 -30.61 16.33 -2.84
CA CYS A 433 -29.70 16.24 -1.70
C CYS A 433 -30.41 15.90 -0.36
N GLU A 434 -31.63 16.37 -0.17
CA GLU A 434 -32.45 16.04 0.99
C GLU A 434 -32.96 14.60 0.89
N GLU A 435 -33.42 14.17 -0.28
CA GLU A 435 -33.97 12.83 -0.49
C GLU A 435 -32.94 11.74 -0.20
N VAL A 436 -31.69 11.94 -0.65
CA VAL A 436 -30.61 10.96 -0.49
C VAL A 436 -29.89 11.04 0.85
N CYS A 437 -30.19 12.03 1.70
CA CYS A 437 -29.55 12.19 3.00
C CYS A 437 -29.88 10.99 3.91
N PRO A 438 -28.89 10.19 4.34
CA PRO A 438 -29.16 8.91 4.98
C PRO A 438 -29.33 9.00 6.50
N THR A 439 -29.10 10.17 7.10
CA THR A 439 -29.18 10.36 8.55
C THR A 439 -30.64 10.45 9.01
N ALA A 440 -30.91 10.03 10.24
CA ALA A 440 -32.22 10.14 10.88
C ALA A 440 -32.05 10.77 12.27
N PRO A 441 -32.43 12.05 12.49
CA PRO A 441 -33.03 12.99 11.52
C PRO A 441 -32.08 13.38 10.37
N LYS A 442 -32.65 13.85 9.25
CA LYS A 442 -31.88 14.25 8.06
C LYS A 442 -31.04 15.50 8.34
N ALA A 443 -29.78 15.47 7.93
CA ALA A 443 -28.87 16.60 8.05
C ALA A 443 -29.14 17.71 7.03
N ILE A 444 -29.94 17.45 6.01
CA ILE A 444 -30.32 18.44 5.00
C ILE A 444 -31.82 18.66 5.13
N TRP A 445 -32.21 19.93 5.24
CA TRP A 445 -33.60 20.36 5.33
C TRP A 445 -33.85 21.53 4.37
N TYR A 446 -35.11 21.92 4.17
CA TYR A 446 -35.44 23.03 3.28
C TYR A 446 -36.31 24.08 3.95
N LYS A 447 -36.09 25.34 3.57
CA LYS A 447 -36.99 26.46 3.84
C LYS A 447 -37.83 26.73 2.61
N LYS A 448 -39.15 26.86 2.78
CA LYS A 448 -40.02 27.33 1.70
C LYS A 448 -39.89 28.85 1.61
N VAL A 449 -39.61 29.34 0.41
CA VAL A 449 -39.46 30.78 0.13
C VAL A 449 -40.29 31.12 -1.09
N GLU A 450 -41.05 32.21 -1.02
CA GLU A 450 -41.75 32.77 -2.17
C GLU A 450 -40.82 33.76 -2.88
N LEU A 451 -40.55 33.51 -4.16
CA LEU A 451 -39.74 34.36 -5.01
C LEU A 451 -40.59 34.85 -6.17
N GLN A 452 -40.23 36.00 -6.75
CA GLN A 452 -40.81 36.49 -7.99
C GLN A 452 -39.84 36.20 -9.13
N ASP A 453 -40.36 35.68 -10.24
CA ASP A 453 -39.59 35.58 -11.46
C ASP A 453 -39.41 36.95 -12.12
N ARG A 454 -38.65 36.99 -13.23
CA ARG A 454 -38.46 38.23 -14.01
C ARG A 454 -39.76 38.80 -14.58
N GLN A 455 -40.82 38.01 -14.66
CA GLN A 455 -42.13 38.38 -15.18
C GLN A 455 -43.12 38.76 -14.06
N GLY A 456 -42.67 38.78 -12.80
CA GLY A 456 -43.49 39.10 -11.63
C GLY A 456 -44.37 37.94 -11.15
N GLN A 457 -44.26 36.74 -11.72
CA GLN A 457 -44.98 35.57 -11.24
C GLN A 457 -44.37 35.08 -9.93
N LYS A 458 -45.23 34.87 -8.93
CA LYS A 458 -44.83 34.30 -7.63
C LYS A 458 -44.62 32.79 -7.78
N MET A 459 -43.47 32.31 -7.35
CA MET A 459 -43.14 30.89 -7.30
C MET A 459 -42.64 30.50 -5.91
N ALA A 460 -43.16 29.40 -5.38
CA ALA A 460 -42.72 28.86 -4.11
C ALA A 460 -41.59 27.83 -4.34
N ILE A 461 -40.41 28.11 -3.80
CA ILE A 461 -39.22 27.29 -3.97
C ILE A 461 -38.75 26.77 -2.61
N LYS A 462 -38.28 25.52 -2.60
CA LYS A 462 -37.63 24.89 -1.44
C LYS A 462 -36.13 25.14 -1.54
N GLN A 463 -35.61 26.05 -0.73
CA GLN A 463 -34.17 26.30 -0.63
C GLN A 463 -33.54 25.37 0.41
N PRO A 464 -32.52 24.57 0.06
CA PRO A 464 -31.92 23.61 0.97
C PRO A 464 -30.85 24.24 1.87
N TYR A 465 -30.73 23.71 3.08
CA TYR A 465 -29.76 24.08 4.11
C TYR A 465 -29.19 22.81 4.77
N VAL A 466 -27.95 22.89 5.27
CA VAL A 466 -27.30 21.80 6.01
C VAL A 466 -27.33 22.13 7.49
N GLU A 467 -27.73 21.16 8.31
CA GLU A 467 -27.57 21.13 9.75
C GLU A 467 -26.24 20.43 10.10
N PRO A 468 -25.16 21.18 10.46
CA PRO A 468 -23.83 20.60 10.61
C PRO A 468 -23.70 19.63 11.79
N SER A 469 -24.56 19.78 12.80
CA SER A 469 -24.61 18.87 13.96
C SER A 469 -25.00 17.44 13.57
N LEU A 470 -25.87 17.28 12.56
CA LEU A 470 -26.34 15.99 12.04
C LEU A 470 -25.52 15.47 10.85
N CYS A 471 -24.78 16.35 10.17
CA CYS A 471 -23.99 15.96 9.00
C CYS A 471 -22.84 15.02 9.39
N ILE A 472 -22.76 13.86 8.72
CA ILE A 472 -21.67 12.88 8.91
C ILE A 472 -20.58 12.95 7.83
N GLY A 473 -20.74 13.82 6.82
CA GLY A 473 -19.76 14.00 5.75
C GLY A 473 -19.62 12.82 4.78
N CYS A 474 -20.68 12.02 4.58
CA CYS A 474 -20.62 10.81 3.74
C CYS A 474 -20.47 11.08 2.24
N GLY A 475 -20.75 12.29 1.76
CA GLY A 475 -20.56 12.68 0.35
C GLY A 475 -21.68 12.31 -0.62
N ILE A 476 -22.74 11.62 -0.19
CA ILE A 476 -23.81 11.18 -1.12
C ILE A 476 -24.55 12.34 -1.78
N CYS A 477 -24.74 13.45 -1.07
CA CYS A 477 -25.36 14.66 -1.61
C CYS A 477 -24.51 15.31 -2.72
N GLU A 478 -23.17 15.29 -2.60
CA GLU A 478 -22.24 15.78 -3.61
C GLU A 478 -22.22 14.85 -4.84
N ASN A 479 -22.22 13.54 -4.60
CA ASN A 479 -22.26 12.53 -5.67
C ASN A 479 -23.52 12.63 -6.53
N LYS A 480 -24.69 12.78 -5.88
CA LYS A 480 -25.99 12.82 -6.54
C LYS A 480 -26.42 14.21 -6.98
N CYS A 481 -25.60 15.23 -6.76
CA CYS A 481 -25.89 16.58 -7.22
C CYS A 481 -26.02 16.60 -8.76
N PRO A 482 -27.16 17.09 -9.31
CA PRO A 482 -27.42 17.08 -10.75
C PRO A 482 -26.55 18.08 -11.54
N VAL A 483 -25.87 19.00 -10.84
CA VAL A 483 -24.91 19.92 -11.46
C VAL A 483 -23.70 19.10 -11.94
N ALA A 484 -23.46 19.10 -13.26
CA ALA A 484 -22.55 18.15 -13.92
C ALA A 484 -21.06 18.43 -13.66
N ASP A 485 -20.66 19.70 -13.56
CA ASP A 485 -19.27 20.11 -13.35
C ASP A 485 -18.90 20.05 -11.85
N GLN A 486 -18.63 21.17 -11.17
CA GLN A 486 -18.50 21.18 -9.72
C GLN A 486 -19.89 21.17 -9.07
N ALA A 487 -20.13 20.16 -8.23
CA ALA A 487 -21.37 20.01 -7.50
C ALA A 487 -21.70 21.28 -6.68
N ALA A 488 -22.99 21.60 -6.64
CA ALA A 488 -23.49 22.74 -5.85
C ALA A 488 -23.48 22.49 -4.34
N ILE A 489 -23.33 21.24 -3.90
CA ILE A 489 -23.10 20.87 -2.50
C ILE A 489 -21.80 20.08 -2.45
N ARG A 490 -20.88 20.46 -1.56
CA ARG A 490 -19.55 19.85 -1.44
C ARG A 490 -19.27 19.52 0.02
N VAL A 491 -18.67 18.36 0.26
CA VAL A 491 -18.18 18.00 1.59
C VAL A 491 -16.72 18.42 1.72
N THR A 492 -16.37 18.93 2.89
CA THR A 492 -14.99 19.25 3.27
C THR A 492 -14.64 18.55 4.59
N SER A 493 -13.35 18.39 4.88
CA SER A 493 -12.85 17.69 6.07
C SER A 493 -13.20 18.36 7.40
N VAL A 494 -13.68 19.61 7.42
CA VAL A 494 -14.02 20.32 8.66
C VAL A 494 -15.14 19.62 9.43
N GLY A 495 -15.00 19.57 10.76
CA GLY A 495 -15.94 18.90 11.67
C GLY A 495 -15.78 17.38 11.73
N GLU A 496 -14.68 16.83 11.22
CA GLU A 496 -14.38 15.40 11.28
C GLU A 496 -14.03 14.92 12.70
N SER A 497 -14.49 13.72 13.07
CA SER A 497 -14.27 13.16 14.41
C SER A 497 -12.80 12.82 14.69
N ARG A 498 -11.93 12.72 13.67
CA ARG A 498 -10.52 12.34 13.86
C ARG A 498 -9.62 13.50 14.28
N SER A 499 -10.06 14.75 14.11
CA SER A 499 -9.24 15.94 14.33
C SER A 499 -9.96 16.91 15.25
N LEU A 500 -9.40 17.17 16.43
CA LEU A 500 -9.93 18.16 17.37
C LEU A 500 -9.72 19.60 16.87
N ASN A 501 -8.74 19.81 15.99
CA ASN A 501 -8.34 21.13 15.51
C ASN A 501 -9.09 21.55 14.23
N ASN A 502 -9.60 20.60 13.45
CA ASN A 502 -10.30 20.87 12.20
C ASN A 502 -11.80 21.08 12.45
N THR A 503 -12.16 22.15 13.16
CA THR A 503 -13.53 22.43 13.60
C THR A 503 -14.03 23.78 13.07
N MET A 504 -15.35 23.98 13.07
CA MET A 504 -15.94 25.28 12.72
C MET A 504 -15.76 26.25 13.90
N ILE A 505 -15.13 27.41 13.65
CA ILE A 505 -14.69 28.37 14.67
C ILE A 505 -15.83 29.29 15.16
N LEU A 506 -17.06 28.77 15.25
CA LEU A 506 -18.23 29.53 15.67
C LEU A 506 -18.73 29.00 17.02
N ASN A 507 -17.91 29.18 18.05
CA ASN A 507 -18.34 29.26 19.45
C ASN A 507 -17.23 29.93 20.28
N ASN A 508 -17.58 30.96 21.05
CA ASN A 508 -16.76 31.54 22.12
C ASN A 508 -16.57 30.53 23.28
N SER A 509 -16.05 29.34 22.98
CA SER A 509 -15.54 28.44 24.02
C SER A 509 -14.08 28.79 24.24
N PRO A 510 -13.68 29.18 25.47
CA PRO A 510 -12.29 29.51 25.77
C PRO A 510 -11.43 28.30 25.41
N ARG A 511 -10.32 28.55 24.71
CA ARG A 511 -9.26 27.56 24.51
C ARG A 511 -8.94 26.96 25.88
N ILE A 512 -9.37 25.73 26.13
CA ILE A 512 -8.88 24.98 27.30
C ILE A 512 -7.40 24.74 27.00
N GLY A 513 -6.59 25.22 27.93
CA GLY A 513 -5.23 25.68 27.67
C GLY A 513 -4.19 24.60 27.43
N ALA A 514 -3.08 25.10 26.89
CA ALA A 514 -1.69 24.62 26.95
C ALA A 514 -1.37 23.20 26.45
#